data_AF-A0A1Q3MQS2-F1
#
_entry.id   AF-A0A1Q3MQS2-F1
#
_cell.length_a   1.000
_cell.length_b   1.000
_cell.length_c   1.000
_cell.angle_alpha   90.00
_cell.angle_beta   90.00
_cell.angle_gamma   90.00
#
_symmetry.space_group_name_H-M   'P 1'
#
loop_
_entity.id
_entity.type
_entity.pdbx_description
1 polymer ?
#
loop_
_entity_poly.entity_id
_entity_poly.type
_entity_poly.pdbx_seq_one_letter_code
_entity_poly.pdbx_strand_id
1 'polypeptide(L)'
;MNRIRKTKGFTLVEIMIVVLIIGILMAIAVPNFIKARSNSRRQTILANLKQIDGAKEQWAMEGGHTTGDACAAADLSQYIKVWPVDTPVTGTYAPEVMGTNPSFQSHDSDWWKDTANGGL
;
A
#
# COMPACT_ATOMS: atom_id res chain seq x y z
N MET A 1 33.08 -29.04 -48.63
CA MET A 1 31.81 -29.60 -48.10
C MET A 1 31.30 -28.74 -46.96
N ASN A 2 30.11 -28.14 -47.07
CA ASN A 2 29.49 -27.38 -45.98
C ASN A 2 28.35 -28.21 -45.37
N ARG A 3 28.55 -28.78 -44.17
CA ARG A 3 27.50 -29.54 -43.45
C ARG A 3 26.54 -28.54 -42.79
N ILE A 4 25.33 -28.43 -43.32
CA ILE A 4 24.22 -27.70 -42.69
C ILE A 4 23.87 -28.45 -41.39
N ARG A 5 24.10 -27.81 -40.24
CA ARG A 5 23.72 -28.37 -38.93
C ARG A 5 22.19 -28.35 -38.85
N LYS A 6 21.56 -29.50 -38.62
CA LYS A 6 20.12 -29.57 -38.32
C LYS A 6 19.88 -28.91 -36.96
N THR A 7 19.31 -27.71 -36.96
CA THR A 7 18.77 -27.09 -35.75
C THR A 7 17.60 -27.92 -35.27
N LYS A 8 17.70 -28.54 -34.09
CA LYS A 8 16.56 -29.19 -33.44
C LYS A 8 15.60 -28.09 -32.95
N GLY A 9 14.40 -28.04 -33.50
CA GLY A 9 13.33 -27.17 -33.01
C GLY A 9 12.62 -27.79 -31.79
N PHE A 10 11.96 -26.94 -30.99
CA PHE A 10 11.12 -27.38 -29.88
C PHE A 10 10.00 -28.29 -30.37
N THR A 11 9.73 -29.37 -29.64
CA THR A 11 8.56 -30.22 -29.92
C THR A 11 7.29 -29.56 -29.37
N LEU A 12 6.14 -29.79 -30.02
CA LEU A 12 4.85 -29.34 -29.51
C LEU A 12 4.57 -29.90 -28.10
N VAL A 13 4.99 -31.15 -27.86
CA VAL A 13 4.81 -31.84 -26.58
C VAL A 13 5.59 -31.14 -25.45
N GLU A 14 6.83 -30.69 -25.71
CA GLU A 14 7.61 -29.94 -24.72
C GLU A 14 6.91 -28.64 -24.32
N ILE A 15 6.36 -27.89 -25.28
CA ILE A 15 5.64 -26.66 -24.95
C ILE A 15 4.34 -26.96 -24.19
N MET A 16 3.61 -28.03 -24.51
CA MET A 16 2.37 -28.40 -23.82
C MET A 16 2.59 -28.71 -22.33
N ILE A 17 3.62 -29.50 -22.00
CA ILE A 17 3.90 -29.85 -20.61
C ILE A 17 4.34 -28.62 -19.81
N VAL A 18 5.13 -27.73 -20.43
CA VAL A 18 5.61 -26.51 -19.79
C VAL A 18 4.45 -25.57 -19.43
N VAL A 19 3.52 -25.31 -20.37
CA VAL A 19 2.37 -24.43 -20.06
C VAL A 19 1.43 -25.06 -19.03
N LEU A 20 1.32 -26.39 -19.00
CA LEU A 20 0.55 -27.10 -17.97
C LEU A 20 1.13 -26.87 -16.57
N ILE A 21 2.45 -27.02 -16.41
CA ILE A 21 3.12 -26.81 -15.12
C ILE A 21 3.02 -25.33 -14.71
N ILE A 22 3.28 -24.39 -15.62
CA ILE A 22 3.14 -22.94 -15.34
C ILE A 22 1.70 -22.60 -14.95
N GLY A 23 0.70 -23.19 -15.60
CA GLY A 23 -0.71 -23.00 -15.27
C GLY A 23 -1.06 -23.39 -13.83
N ILE A 24 -0.57 -24.55 -13.38
CA ILE A 24 -0.76 -25.02 -12.00
C ILE A 24 -0.09 -24.07 -11.00
N LEU A 25 1.15 -23.64 -11.28
CA LEU A 25 1.86 -22.70 -10.42
C LEU A 25 1.16 -21.34 -10.34
N MET A 26 0.70 -20.80 -11.48
CA MET A 26 0.02 -19.50 -11.53
C MET A 26 -1.34 -19.52 -10.80
N ALA A 27 -2.07 -20.64 -10.84
CA ALA A 27 -3.34 -20.77 -10.14
C ALA A 27 -3.22 -20.50 -8.63
N ILE A 28 -2.09 -20.82 -8.02
CA ILE A 28 -1.82 -20.57 -6.60
C ILE A 28 -1.07 -19.25 -6.41
N ALA A 29 -0.10 -18.95 -7.28
CA ALA A 29 0.77 -17.78 -7.13
C ALA A 29 0.01 -16.45 -7.29
N VAL A 30 -0.88 -16.33 -8.28
CA VAL A 30 -1.60 -15.08 -8.58
C VAL A 30 -2.49 -14.61 -7.42
N PRO A 31 -3.41 -15.43 -6.85
CA PRO A 31 -4.25 -14.96 -5.75
C PRO A 31 -3.43 -14.62 -4.50
N ASN A 32 -2.37 -15.38 -4.21
CA ASN A 32 -1.48 -15.10 -3.10
C ASN A 32 -0.72 -13.78 -3.30
N PHE A 33 -0.26 -13.50 -4.51
CA PHE A 33 0.42 -12.24 -4.85
C PHE A 33 -0.51 -11.03 -4.68
N ILE A 34 -1.78 -11.13 -5.11
CA ILE A 34 -2.77 -10.06 -4.95
C ILE A 34 -3.02 -9.78 -3.46
N LYS A 35 -3.20 -10.83 -2.64
CA LYS A 35 -3.37 -10.69 -1.19
C LYS A 35 -2.16 -10.06 -0.52
N ALA A 36 -0.96 -10.53 -0.86
CA ALA A 36 0.30 -10.01 -0.32
C ALA A 36 0.47 -8.52 -0.66
N ARG A 37 0.16 -8.13 -1.89
CA ARG A 37 0.22 -6.72 -2.32
C ARG A 37 -0.79 -5.84 -1.58
N SER A 38 -2.03 -6.31 -1.41
CA SER A 38 -3.04 -5.58 -0.62
C SER A 38 -2.63 -5.41 0.84
N ASN A 39 -2.10 -6.47 1.46
CA ASN A 39 -1.61 -6.40 2.84
C ASN A 39 -0.43 -5.44 2.98
N SER A 40 0.52 -5.46 2.04
CA SER A 40 1.65 -4.52 2.02
C SER A 40 1.16 -3.07 1.94
N ARG A 41 0.17 -2.77 1.10
CA ARG A 41 -0.46 -1.43 1.03
C ARG A 41 -1.04 -1.00 2.37
N ARG A 42 -1.82 -1.87 3.03
CA ARG A 42 -2.38 -1.60 4.36
C ARG A 42 -1.29 -1.35 5.41
N GLN A 43 -0.23 -2.15 5.40
CA GLN A 43 0.89 -1.99 6.33
C GLN A 43 1.62 -0.66 6.13
N THR A 44 1.83 -0.23 4.88
CA THR A 44 2.41 1.08 4.58
C THR A 44 1.53 2.22 5.09
N ILE A 45 0.20 2.15 4.85
CA ILE A 45 -0.73 3.16 5.36
C ILE A 45 -0.67 3.23 6.89
N LEU A 46 -0.75 2.08 7.57
CA LEU A 46 -0.69 2.01 9.02
C LEU A 46 0.64 2.55 9.58
N ALA A 47 1.77 2.25 8.91
CA ALA A 47 3.07 2.75 9.31
C ALA A 47 3.14 4.29 9.20
N ASN A 48 2.60 4.85 8.13
CA ASN A 48 2.52 6.30 7.94
C ASN A 48 1.59 6.95 8.97
N LEU A 49 0.43 6.36 9.27
CA LEU A 49 -0.47 6.86 10.32
C LEU A 49 0.21 6.90 11.69
N LYS A 50 0.97 5.86 12.05
CA LYS A 50 1.74 5.84 13.29
C LYS A 50 2.82 6.92 13.35
N GLN A 51 3.47 7.22 12.23
CA GLN A 51 4.45 8.32 12.16
C GLN A 51 3.76 9.69 12.37
N ILE A 52 2.60 9.88 11.76
CA ILE A 52 1.79 11.09 11.93
C ILE A 52 1.33 11.21 13.39
N ASP A 53 0.84 10.12 13.98
CA ASP A 53 0.35 10.09 15.36
C ASP A 53 1.45 10.50 16.36
N GLY A 54 2.65 9.93 16.24
CA GLY A 54 3.78 10.34 17.07
C GLY A 54 4.19 11.81 16.86
N ALA A 55 4.10 12.32 15.63
CA ALA A 55 4.34 13.73 15.35
C ALA A 55 3.26 14.64 15.96
N LYS A 56 1.99 14.21 15.97
CA LYS A 56 0.89 14.91 16.67
C LYS A 56 1.14 14.98 18.17
N GLU A 57 1.52 13.85 18.78
CA GLU A 57 1.82 13.79 20.21
C GLU A 57 2.98 14.74 20.56
N GLN A 58 4.03 14.77 19.76
CA GLN A 58 5.16 15.67 19.98
C GLN A 58 4.76 17.14 19.84
N TRP A 59 3.99 17.48 18.81
CA TRP A 59 3.45 18.83 18.63
C TRP A 59 2.59 19.27 19.81
N ALA A 60 1.75 18.37 20.33
CA ALA A 60 0.90 18.67 21.47
C ALA A 60 1.68 18.83 22.78
N MET A 61 2.72 18.02 23.00
CA MET A 61 3.59 18.15 24.16
C MET A 61 4.37 19.48 24.16
N GLU A 62 4.82 19.94 23.00
CA GLU A 62 5.57 21.19 22.88
C GLU A 62 4.68 22.44 22.92
N GLY A 63 3.54 22.41 22.22
CA GLY A 63 2.59 23.52 22.16
C GLY A 63 1.59 23.59 23.32
N GLY A 64 1.56 22.58 24.20
CA GLY A 64 0.56 22.46 25.26
C GLY A 64 -0.86 22.22 24.74
N HIS A 65 -1.00 21.65 23.54
CA HIS A 65 -2.29 21.38 22.93
C HIS A 65 -3.00 20.22 23.61
N THR A 66 -4.31 20.33 23.71
CA THR A 66 -5.17 19.38 24.41
C THR A 66 -6.19 18.76 23.45
N THR A 67 -6.89 17.73 23.92
CA THR A 67 -7.92 17.03 23.12
C THR A 67 -8.94 18.01 22.54
N GLY A 68 -9.16 17.93 21.23
CA GLY A 68 -10.06 18.79 20.48
C GLY A 68 -9.38 19.95 19.75
N ASP A 69 -8.11 20.25 20.05
CA ASP A 69 -7.36 21.27 19.31
C ASP A 69 -7.15 20.86 17.85
N ALA A 70 -7.34 21.83 16.95
CA ALA A 70 -7.15 21.64 15.53
C ALA A 70 -5.67 21.38 15.23
N CYS A 71 -5.39 20.26 14.57
CA CYS A 71 -4.06 19.88 14.16
C CYS A 71 -4.05 19.77 12.63
N ALA A 72 -3.27 20.58 11.94
CA ALA A 72 -3.15 20.56 10.48
C ALA A 72 -1.81 19.98 10.04
N ALA A 73 -1.75 19.39 8.85
CA ALA A 73 -0.50 18.79 8.32
C ALA A 73 0.70 19.76 8.32
N ALA A 74 0.44 21.07 8.17
CA ALA A 74 1.47 22.11 8.23
C ALA A 74 2.13 22.21 9.62
N ASP A 75 1.35 22.02 10.68
CA ASP A 75 1.83 22.12 12.07
C ASP A 75 2.78 20.97 12.42
N LEU A 76 2.55 19.78 11.82
CA LEU A 76 3.38 18.60 12.04
C LEU A 76 4.68 18.62 11.21
N SER A 77 4.84 19.54 10.27
CA SER A 77 5.98 19.54 9.31
C SER A 77 7.36 19.63 9.98
N GLN A 78 7.42 20.13 11.21
CA GLN A 78 8.65 20.18 12.03
C GLN A 78 8.93 18.89 12.82
N TYR A 79 7.90 18.06 13.01
CA TYR A 79 7.91 16.88 13.87
C TYR A 79 7.95 15.56 13.08
N ILE A 80 7.67 15.62 11.78
CA ILE A 80 7.79 14.49 10.86
C ILE A 80 8.85 14.78 9.79
N LYS A 81 9.72 13.80 9.52
CA LYS A 81 10.84 13.97 8.58
C LYS A 81 10.37 14.24 7.15
N VAL A 82 9.33 13.54 6.71
CA VAL A 82 8.74 13.67 5.37
C VAL A 82 7.24 13.42 5.51
N TRP A 83 6.43 14.36 5.04
CA TRP A 83 4.99 14.11 4.94
C TRP A 83 4.72 13.06 3.85
N PRO A 84 3.97 11.98 4.13
CA PRO A 84 3.71 10.93 3.16
C PRO A 84 2.79 11.44 2.05
N VAL A 85 3.38 11.74 0.88
CA VAL A 85 2.68 12.17 -0.35
C VAL A 85 2.45 11.01 -1.33
N ASP A 86 3.33 10.01 -1.31
CA ASP A 86 3.23 8.82 -2.15
C ASP A 86 2.39 7.76 -1.44
N THR A 87 1.10 7.76 -1.74
CA THR A 87 0.14 6.86 -1.11
C THR A 87 0.04 5.54 -1.90
N PRO A 88 -0.01 4.37 -1.22
CA PRO A 88 -0.10 3.08 -1.93
C PRO A 88 -1.37 2.89 -2.77
N VAL A 89 -2.38 3.72 -2.50
CA VAL A 89 -3.64 3.91 -3.22
C VAL A 89 -3.93 5.42 -3.22
N THR A 90 -4.61 5.93 -4.25
CA THR A 90 -5.01 7.35 -4.30
C THR A 90 -5.73 7.74 -3.03
N GLY A 91 -5.23 8.75 -2.31
CA GLY A 91 -5.79 9.18 -1.04
C GLY A 91 -4.92 10.21 -0.34
N THR A 92 -5.42 10.75 0.77
CA THR A 92 -4.75 11.78 1.57
C THR A 92 -4.77 11.40 3.05
N TYR A 93 -3.68 11.71 3.76
CA TYR A 93 -3.60 11.57 5.21
C TYR A 93 -4.17 12.81 5.90
N ALA A 94 -5.02 12.61 6.89
CA ALA A 94 -5.55 13.66 7.74
C ALA A 94 -5.06 13.43 9.18
N PRO A 95 -4.34 14.39 9.79
CA PRO A 95 -3.94 14.27 11.18
C PRO A 95 -5.15 14.27 12.12
N GLU A 96 -6.26 14.90 11.78
CA GLU A 96 -7.45 15.07 12.65
C GLU A 96 -7.15 15.86 13.93
N VAL A 97 -8.18 16.23 14.68
CA VAL A 97 -8.02 16.95 15.95
C VAL A 97 -7.22 16.15 16.98
N MET A 98 -6.62 16.82 17.96
CA MET A 98 -5.92 16.14 19.05
C MET A 98 -6.86 15.23 19.83
N GLY A 99 -6.36 14.06 20.22
CA GLY A 99 -7.15 13.02 20.90
C GLY A 99 -8.01 12.15 19.99
N THR A 100 -7.95 12.37 18.67
CA THR A 100 -8.47 11.43 17.66
C THR A 100 -7.33 10.84 16.85
N ASN A 101 -7.44 9.58 16.46
CA ASN A 101 -6.42 8.92 15.66
C ASN A 101 -6.35 9.56 14.27
N PRO A 102 -5.16 9.75 13.68
CA PRO A 102 -5.04 10.20 12.31
C PRO A 102 -5.71 9.20 11.36
N SER A 103 -6.30 9.72 10.29
CA SER A 103 -7.07 8.94 9.32
C SER A 103 -6.41 8.97 7.94
N PHE A 104 -6.69 7.95 7.14
CA PHE A 104 -6.32 7.92 5.72
C PHE A 104 -7.58 7.83 4.87
N GLN A 105 -7.85 8.87 4.10
CA GLN A 105 -9.00 8.93 3.22
C GLN A 105 -8.58 8.45 1.83
N SER A 106 -8.93 7.21 1.48
CA SER A 106 -8.79 6.69 0.12
C SER A 106 -9.83 7.31 -0.81
N HIS A 107 -9.42 7.57 -2.05
CA HIS A 107 -10.26 8.06 -3.13
C HIS A 107 -10.08 7.15 -4.35
N ASP A 108 -10.53 5.90 -4.22
CA ASP A 108 -10.64 4.95 -5.32
C ASP A 108 -12.10 4.77 -5.76
N SER A 109 -12.34 4.03 -6.86
CA SER A 109 -13.69 3.84 -7.41
C SER A 109 -14.65 3.09 -6.48
N ASP A 110 -14.14 2.51 -5.39
CA ASP A 110 -14.90 1.75 -4.39
C ASP A 110 -14.97 2.47 -3.02
N TRP A 111 -14.57 3.74 -2.92
CA TRP A 111 -14.50 4.53 -1.67
C TRP A 111 -15.79 4.52 -0.83
N TRP A 112 -16.95 4.40 -1.49
CA TRP A 112 -18.27 4.33 -0.85
C TRP A 112 -18.51 3.00 -0.10
N LYS A 113 -17.81 1.92 -0.47
CA LYS A 113 -17.84 0.63 0.24
C LYS A 113 -16.92 0.63 1.46
N ASP A 114 -15.81 1.35 1.37
CA ASP A 114 -14.81 1.42 2.44
C ASP A 114 -15.29 2.30 3.61
N THR A 115 -15.96 3.42 3.32
CA THR A 115 -16.58 4.27 4.35
C THR A 115 -17.76 3.61 5.07
N ALA A 116 -18.52 2.73 4.39
CA ALA A 116 -19.67 2.03 4.97
C ALA A 116 -19.29 0.91 5.95
N ASN A 117 -18.06 0.38 5.89
CA ASN A 117 -17.58 -0.70 6.76
C ASN A 117 -16.62 -0.22 7.86
N GLY A 118 -16.64 1.09 8.15
CA GLY A 118 -15.69 1.72 9.07
C GLY A 118 -14.31 1.74 8.45
N GLY A 119 -14.11 2.65 7.50
CA GLY A 119 -12.84 2.85 6.77
C GLY A 119 -11.62 2.76 7.68
N LEU A 120 -10.48 2.37 7.09
CA LEU A 120 -9.22 2.08 7.79
C LEU A 120 -8.98 2.89 9.06
#